data_AF-A0A381NF21-F1
#
_entry.id   AF-A0A381NF21-F1
#
_cell.length_a   1.000
_cell.length_b   1.000
_cell.length_c   1.000
_cell.angle_alpha   90.00
_cell.angle_beta   90.00
_cell.angle_gamma   90.00
#
_symmetry.space_group_name_H-M   'P 1'
#
loop_
_entity.id
_entity.type
_entity.pdbx_description
1 polymer ?
#
loop_
_entity_poly.entity_id
_entity_poly.type
_entity_poly.pdbx_seq_one_letter_code
_entity_poly.pdbx_strand_id
1 'polypeptide(L)'
;MDDPDLSFNDNDVTISSGTTQCDYRYADIDYIVKPEKDIDMPECEIKFTLKKDVFTSMENSATVLQLNDIYFKGCEKSGKIIMGATNKKNDSEHGLSMEVGEGVTNKFNVVLKKENLKIIPGDYNVAISSKGISHFKHTELELEYWIALEPTSDYE
;
A
#
# COMPACT_ATOMS: atom_id res chain seq x y z
N MET A 1 5.59 27.32 14.27
CA MET A 1 7.04 27.10 14.06
C MET A 1 7.17 27.32 12.57
N ASP A 2 7.42 28.55 12.17
CA ASP A 2 7.41 28.93 10.77
C ASP A 2 8.84 29.31 10.45
N ASP A 3 9.54 28.35 9.84
CA ASP A 3 10.94 28.40 9.40
C ASP A 3 12.02 28.27 10.50
N PRO A 4 12.23 27.07 11.08
CA PRO A 4 13.34 26.82 11.99
C PRO A 4 14.68 26.66 11.24
N ASP A 5 15.75 27.21 11.80
CA ASP A 5 17.12 27.01 11.32
C ASP A 5 17.60 25.59 11.70
N LEU A 6 18.09 24.85 10.70
CA LEU A 6 18.67 23.52 10.86
C LEU A 6 20.19 23.59 10.71
N SER A 7 20.92 23.26 11.79
CA SER A 7 22.38 23.10 11.76
C SER A 7 22.74 21.63 11.91
N PHE A 8 23.28 21.04 10.85
CA PHE A 8 23.70 19.64 10.82
C PHE A 8 25.13 19.53 11.35
N ASN A 9 25.28 18.95 12.54
CA ASN A 9 26.57 18.67 13.17
C ASN A 9 26.97 17.21 12.90
N ASP A 10 28.09 16.75 13.47
CA ASP A 10 28.60 15.39 13.30
C ASP A 10 27.70 14.31 13.94
N ASN A 11 27.05 14.61 15.07
CA ASN A 11 26.29 13.63 15.87
C ASN A 11 24.81 13.99 16.06
N ASP A 12 24.39 15.17 15.62
CA ASP A 12 23.06 15.70 15.84
C ASP A 12 22.69 16.79 14.82
N VAL A 13 21.40 17.07 14.74
CA VAL A 13 20.86 18.28 14.11
C VAL A 13 20.37 19.20 15.21
N THR A 14 20.91 20.41 15.26
CA THR A 14 20.36 21.48 16.09
C THR A 14 19.25 22.19 15.32
N ILE A 15 18.05 22.20 15.88
CA ILE A 15 16.86 22.88 15.38
C ILE A 15 16.63 24.13 16.22
N SER A 16 16.72 25.30 15.62
CA SER A 16 16.58 26.59 16.32
C SER A 16 15.44 27.43 15.76
N SER A 17 14.70 28.11 16.63
CA SER A 17 13.65 29.06 16.23
C SER A 17 13.55 30.16 17.29
N GLY A 18 14.09 31.34 16.99
CA GLY A 18 14.13 32.46 17.93
C GLY A 18 14.93 32.12 19.19
N THR A 19 14.26 32.05 20.35
CA THR A 19 14.88 31.71 21.63
C THR A 19 14.86 30.23 21.98
N THR A 20 14.26 29.39 21.13
CA THR A 20 14.10 27.95 21.38
C THR A 20 15.09 27.17 20.54
N GLN A 21 15.83 26.25 21.17
CA GLN A 21 16.75 25.32 20.53
C GLN A 21 16.45 23.89 20.98
N CYS A 22 16.55 22.93 20.07
CA CYS A 22 16.41 21.50 20.33
C CYS A 22 17.47 20.72 19.53
N ASP A 23 18.21 19.84 20.20
CA ASP A 23 19.20 18.99 19.55
C ASP A 23 18.62 17.59 19.30
N TYR A 24 18.62 17.16 18.05
CA TYR A 24 18.14 15.84 17.61
C TYR A 24 19.34 14.95 17.25
N ARG A 25 19.67 13.99 18.12
CA ARG A 25 20.81 13.08 17.90
C ARG A 25 20.55 12.09 16.78
N TYR A 26 21.55 11.85 15.95
CA TYR A 26 21.51 10.79 14.96
C TYR A 26 21.45 9.42 15.63
N ALA A 27 20.63 8.53 15.07
CA ALA A 27 20.64 7.13 15.43
C ALA A 27 21.80 6.42 14.73
N ASP A 28 22.39 5.46 15.42
CA ASP A 28 23.43 4.61 14.84
C ASP A 28 22.80 3.68 13.78
N ILE A 29 23.44 3.64 12.60
CA ILE A 29 22.95 2.93 11.41
C ILE A 29 22.78 1.44 11.67
N ASP A 30 23.59 0.85 12.57
CA ASP A 30 23.49 -0.57 12.93
C ASP A 30 22.14 -0.93 13.59
N TYR A 31 21.42 0.08 14.11
CA TYR A 31 20.08 -0.10 14.69
C TYR A 31 18.95 0.23 13.71
N ILE A 32 19.25 0.62 12.47
CA ILE A 32 18.27 1.03 11.47
C ILE A 32 18.22 -0.03 10.35
N VAL A 33 17.09 -0.70 10.23
CA VAL A 33 16.82 -1.57 9.08
C VAL A 33 16.47 -0.69 7.88
N LYS A 34 17.27 -0.78 6.83
CA LYS A 34 17.06 -0.09 5.55
C LYS A 34 17.14 -1.08 4.39
N PRO A 35 16.44 -0.83 3.27
CA PRO A 35 16.61 -1.64 2.08
C PRO A 35 18.05 -1.56 1.56
N GLU A 36 18.64 -2.71 1.24
CA GLU A 36 20.01 -2.79 0.69
C GLU A 36 20.03 -2.68 -0.84
N LYS A 37 18.88 -2.95 -1.48
CA LYS A 37 18.70 -2.97 -2.93
C LYS A 37 17.33 -2.42 -3.28
N ASP A 38 17.26 -1.77 -4.43
CA ASP A 38 16.00 -1.41 -5.06
C ASP A 38 15.21 -2.67 -5.44
N ILE A 39 13.89 -2.53 -5.48
CA ILE A 39 12.99 -3.61 -5.84
C ILE A 39 12.79 -3.59 -7.35
N ASP A 40 13.32 -4.60 -8.04
CA ASP A 40 13.00 -4.84 -9.44
C ASP A 40 11.61 -5.45 -9.57
N MET A 41 10.67 -4.67 -10.09
CA MET A 41 9.30 -5.14 -10.31
C MET A 41 9.27 -6.14 -11.49
N PRO A 42 8.80 -7.38 -11.27
CA PRO A 42 8.61 -8.34 -12.36
C PRO A 42 7.48 -7.91 -13.31
N GLU A 43 7.25 -8.68 -14.38
CA GLU A 43 6.13 -8.44 -15.28
C GLU A 43 4.80 -8.43 -14.50
N CYS A 44 3.98 -7.41 -14.75
CA CYS A 44 2.69 -7.22 -14.09
C CYS A 44 1.55 -7.50 -15.07
N GLU A 45 0.71 -8.46 -14.70
CA GLU A 45 -0.44 -8.92 -15.49
C GLU A 45 -1.71 -8.11 -15.19
N ILE A 46 -1.82 -7.54 -13.99
CA ILE A 46 -3.03 -6.82 -13.54
C ILE A 46 -2.66 -5.35 -13.30
N LYS A 47 -3.43 -4.43 -13.90
CA LYS A 47 -3.24 -2.99 -13.75
C LYS A 47 -4.58 -2.27 -13.63
N PHE A 48 -4.71 -1.38 -12.65
CA PHE A 48 -5.89 -0.55 -12.46
C PHE A 48 -5.57 0.70 -11.63
N THR A 49 -6.50 1.65 -11.59
CA THR A 49 -6.38 2.85 -10.75
C THR A 49 -7.25 2.70 -9.52
N LEU A 50 -6.63 2.68 -8.34
CA LEU A 50 -7.31 2.68 -7.05
C LEU A 50 -7.55 4.13 -6.62
N LYS A 51 -8.83 4.50 -6.46
CA LYS A 51 -9.22 5.83 -6.00
C LYS A 51 -9.15 5.96 -4.49
N LYS A 52 -8.74 7.13 -4.02
CA LYS A 52 -8.63 7.49 -2.60
C LYS A 52 -9.91 7.18 -1.84
N ASP A 53 -11.04 7.66 -2.33
CA ASP A 53 -12.34 7.50 -1.65
C ASP A 53 -12.72 6.02 -1.51
N VAL A 54 -12.42 5.21 -2.53
CA VAL A 54 -12.68 3.76 -2.51
C VAL A 54 -11.78 3.07 -1.50
N PHE A 55 -10.47 3.37 -1.53
CA PHE A 55 -9.51 2.82 -0.58
C PHE A 55 -9.86 3.18 0.87
N THR A 56 -10.09 4.47 1.14
CA THR A 56 -10.45 4.96 2.49
C THR A 56 -11.77 4.37 2.99
N SER A 57 -12.77 4.24 2.13
CA SER A 57 -14.04 3.60 2.50
C SER A 57 -13.86 2.11 2.83
N MET A 58 -13.05 1.40 2.04
CA MET A 58 -12.71 0.00 2.26
C MET A 58 -11.90 -0.20 3.56
N GLU A 59 -10.88 0.62 3.79
CA GLU A 59 -10.02 0.56 4.97
C GLU A 59 -10.80 0.84 6.26
N ASN A 60 -11.64 1.86 6.26
CA ASN A 60 -12.51 2.20 7.39
C ASN A 60 -13.45 1.04 7.72
N SER A 61 -14.13 0.52 6.70
CA SER A 61 -15.08 -0.58 6.88
C SER A 61 -14.41 -1.87 7.32
N ALA A 62 -13.25 -2.20 6.75
CA ALA A 62 -12.44 -3.34 7.16
C ALA A 62 -11.98 -3.19 8.63
N THR A 63 -11.69 -1.97 9.07
CA THR A 63 -11.33 -1.71 10.48
C THR A 63 -12.52 -1.86 11.42
N VAL A 64 -13.68 -1.32 11.07
CA VAL A 64 -14.92 -1.48 11.85
C VAL A 64 -15.32 -2.95 11.98
N LEU A 65 -15.21 -3.72 10.88
CA LEU A 65 -15.55 -5.13 10.82
C LEU A 65 -14.42 -6.06 11.30
N GLN A 66 -13.29 -5.50 11.74
CA GLN A 66 -12.10 -6.24 12.18
C GLN A 66 -11.62 -7.27 11.14
N LEU A 67 -11.69 -6.90 9.86
CA LEU A 67 -11.18 -7.66 8.73
C LEU A 67 -9.68 -7.38 8.56
N ASN A 68 -8.92 -8.46 8.35
CA ASN A 68 -7.46 -8.43 8.35
C ASN A 68 -6.87 -8.56 6.94
N ASP A 69 -7.64 -9.08 5.98
CA ASP A 69 -7.18 -9.31 4.61
C ASP A 69 -7.98 -8.43 3.64
N ILE A 70 -7.28 -7.81 2.70
CA ILE A 70 -7.85 -7.11 1.55
C ILE A 70 -7.59 -7.95 0.31
N TYR A 71 -8.57 -8.09 -0.58
CA TYR A 71 -8.40 -8.83 -1.83
C TYR A 71 -8.79 -8.01 -3.05
N PHE A 72 -8.17 -8.34 -4.18
CA PHE A 72 -8.62 -7.92 -5.51
C PHE A 72 -8.96 -9.16 -6.32
N LYS A 73 -10.18 -9.18 -6.87
CA LYS A 73 -10.69 -10.31 -7.64
C LYS A 73 -11.05 -9.87 -9.06
N GLY A 74 -10.45 -10.52 -10.05
CA GLY A 74 -10.82 -10.41 -11.45
C GLY A 74 -11.91 -11.40 -11.80
N CYS A 75 -12.94 -10.96 -12.52
CA CYS A 75 -14.00 -11.82 -13.03
C CYS A 75 -14.05 -11.72 -14.56
N GLU A 76 -13.59 -12.76 -15.26
CA GLU A 76 -13.61 -12.86 -16.73
C GLU A 76 -15.00 -12.59 -17.32
N LYS A 77 -16.06 -13.16 -16.73
CA LYS A 77 -17.43 -13.03 -17.25
C LYS A 77 -17.96 -11.60 -17.25
N SER A 78 -17.56 -10.79 -16.27
CA SER A 78 -17.99 -9.39 -16.15
C SER A 78 -16.94 -8.40 -16.60
N GLY A 79 -15.69 -8.84 -16.82
CA GLY A 79 -14.54 -8.01 -17.14
C GLY A 79 -14.12 -7.05 -16.02
N LYS A 80 -14.59 -7.24 -14.79
CA LYS A 80 -14.44 -6.27 -13.68
C LYS A 80 -13.41 -6.72 -12.65
N ILE A 81 -12.78 -5.75 -11.99
CA ILE A 81 -11.94 -5.92 -10.80
C ILE A 81 -12.74 -5.47 -9.59
N ILE A 82 -12.89 -6.37 -8.63
CA ILE A 82 -13.57 -6.12 -7.37
C ILE A 82 -12.54 -6.09 -6.25
N MET A 83 -12.51 -5.00 -5.49
CA MET A 83 -11.82 -4.92 -4.20
C MET A 83 -12.77 -5.37 -3.09
N GLY A 84 -12.27 -6.10 -2.11
CA GLY A 84 -13.02 -6.38 -0.90
C GLY A 84 -12.15 -6.70 0.30
N ALA A 85 -12.79 -6.96 1.44
CA ALA A 85 -12.12 -7.29 2.70
C ALA A 85 -12.70 -8.57 3.31
N THR A 86 -11.85 -9.37 3.96
CA THR A 86 -12.25 -10.65 4.59
C THR A 86 -11.34 -11.03 5.77
N ASN A 87 -11.78 -12.04 6.53
CA ASN A 87 -10.98 -12.79 7.51
C ASN A 87 -10.83 -14.28 7.14
N LYS A 88 -11.57 -14.74 6.13
CA LYS A 88 -11.59 -16.14 5.69
C LYS A 88 -10.97 -16.25 4.31
N LYS A 89 -10.17 -17.31 4.11
CA LYS A 89 -9.53 -17.66 2.83
C LYS A 89 -10.54 -17.97 1.71
N ASN A 90 -11.79 -18.32 2.03
CA ASN A 90 -12.79 -18.78 1.07
C ASN A 90 -14.22 -18.50 1.55
N ASP A 91 -14.67 -17.24 1.58
CA ASP A 91 -16.11 -17.00 1.78
C ASP A 91 -16.59 -15.77 1.03
N SER A 92 -17.35 -16.03 -0.02
CA SER A 92 -18.02 -15.05 -0.88
C SER A 92 -19.45 -14.90 -0.37
N GLU A 93 -19.71 -14.15 0.69
CA GLU A 93 -21.12 -13.79 1.02
C GLU A 93 -21.31 -12.65 2.05
N HIS A 94 -20.30 -12.30 2.86
CA HIS A 94 -20.42 -11.21 3.85
C HIS A 94 -19.21 -10.25 3.85
N GLY A 95 -18.70 -9.92 2.68
CA GLY A 95 -17.62 -8.93 2.51
C GLY A 95 -18.14 -7.60 1.98
N LEU A 96 -17.58 -6.49 2.46
CA LEU A 96 -17.66 -5.22 1.74
C LEU A 96 -16.92 -5.41 0.42
N SER A 97 -17.57 -5.07 -0.70
CA SER A 97 -16.93 -5.11 -2.01
C SER A 97 -17.27 -3.88 -2.84
N MET A 98 -16.29 -3.42 -3.62
CA MET A 98 -16.39 -2.25 -4.48
C MET A 98 -15.68 -2.54 -5.79
N GLU A 99 -16.20 -2.02 -6.88
CA GLU A 99 -15.55 -2.11 -8.19
C GLU A 99 -14.43 -1.08 -8.30
N VAL A 100 -13.25 -1.51 -8.77
CA VAL A 100 -12.03 -0.68 -8.85
C VAL A 100 -11.38 -0.69 -10.23
N GLY A 101 -11.91 -1.45 -11.18
CA GLY A 101 -11.38 -1.50 -12.53
C GLY A 101 -12.19 -2.40 -13.44
N GLU A 102 -11.89 -2.31 -14.74
CA GLU A 102 -12.55 -3.05 -15.81
C GLU A 102 -11.50 -3.52 -16.84
N GLY A 103 -11.92 -4.34 -17.81
CA GLY A 103 -11.07 -4.82 -18.91
C GLY A 103 -10.23 -6.06 -18.59
N VAL A 104 -10.57 -6.80 -17.53
CA VAL A 104 -9.84 -8.04 -17.19
C VAL A 104 -10.34 -9.21 -18.02
N THR A 105 -9.42 -9.97 -18.62
CA THR A 105 -9.73 -11.21 -19.36
C THR A 105 -9.51 -12.48 -18.54
N ASN A 106 -8.75 -12.40 -17.44
CA ASN A 106 -8.34 -13.56 -16.65
C ASN A 106 -8.99 -13.54 -15.26
N LYS A 107 -9.14 -14.71 -14.66
CA LYS A 107 -9.68 -14.83 -13.31
C LYS A 107 -8.51 -14.82 -12.33
N PHE A 108 -8.58 -13.94 -11.34
CA PHE A 108 -7.56 -13.89 -10.31
C PHE A 108 -8.19 -13.57 -8.96
N ASN A 109 -7.50 -13.94 -7.89
CA ASN A 109 -7.83 -13.57 -6.53
C ASN A 109 -6.53 -13.31 -5.78
N VAL A 110 -6.15 -12.04 -5.66
CA VAL A 110 -4.92 -11.64 -4.97
C VAL A 110 -5.26 -11.08 -3.61
N VAL A 111 -4.49 -11.46 -2.59
CA VAL A 111 -4.76 -11.13 -1.19
C VAL A 111 -3.57 -10.40 -0.60
N LEU A 112 -3.84 -9.35 0.16
CA LEU A 112 -2.86 -8.55 0.90
C LEU A 112 -3.26 -8.47 2.36
N LYS A 113 -2.27 -8.47 3.25
CA LYS A 113 -2.47 -8.19 4.67
C LYS A 113 -2.75 -6.70 4.87
N LYS A 114 -3.87 -6.38 5.52
CA LYS A 114 -4.23 -4.99 5.84
C LYS A 114 -3.14 -4.29 6.67
N GLU A 115 -2.50 -5.01 7.58
CA GLU A 115 -1.38 -4.47 8.39
C GLU A 115 -0.16 -4.03 7.55
N ASN A 116 0.00 -4.57 6.34
CA ASN A 116 1.07 -4.22 5.41
C ASN A 116 0.67 -3.07 4.46
N LEU A 117 -0.62 -2.72 4.40
CA LEU A 117 -1.14 -1.58 3.63
C LEU A 117 -0.93 -0.26 4.38
N LYS A 118 0.33 0.08 4.67
CA LYS A 118 0.71 1.34 5.33
C LYS A 118 0.86 2.49 4.32
N ILE A 119 -0.10 2.60 3.40
CA ILE A 119 -0.10 3.62 2.36
C ILE A 119 -0.84 4.86 2.83
N ILE A 120 -0.35 6.04 2.45
CA ILE A 120 -1.07 7.29 2.75
C ILE A 120 -2.33 7.42 1.87
N PRO A 121 -3.38 8.14 2.31
CA PRO A 121 -4.57 8.35 1.49
C PRO A 121 -4.26 9.10 0.19
N GLY A 122 -4.56 8.49 -0.95
CA GLY A 122 -4.28 9.03 -2.27
C GLY A 122 -4.83 8.16 -3.40
N ASP A 123 -4.75 8.69 -4.62
CA ASP A 123 -5.05 7.94 -5.84
C ASP A 123 -3.80 7.21 -6.31
N TYR A 124 -3.91 5.91 -6.60
CA TYR A 124 -2.78 5.04 -6.96
C TYR A 124 -3.00 4.32 -8.28
N ASN A 125 -1.95 4.25 -9.10
CA ASN A 125 -1.85 3.25 -10.15
C ASN A 125 -1.29 1.97 -9.54
N VAL A 126 -2.11 0.92 -9.53
CA VAL A 126 -1.79 -0.38 -8.95
C VAL A 126 -1.39 -1.33 -10.07
N ALA A 127 -0.24 -1.98 -9.90
CA ALA A 127 0.23 -3.06 -10.76
C ALA A 127 0.53 -4.29 -9.92
N ILE A 128 0.06 -5.46 -10.33
CA ILE A 128 0.19 -6.70 -9.57
C ILE A 128 0.82 -7.77 -10.45
N SER A 129 1.82 -8.46 -9.88
CA SER A 129 2.50 -9.58 -10.53
C SER A 129 2.13 -10.91 -9.88
N SER A 130 1.96 -11.94 -10.70
CA SER A 130 1.81 -13.33 -10.22
C SER A 130 2.99 -13.84 -9.39
N LYS A 131 4.13 -13.13 -9.42
CA LYS A 131 5.32 -13.43 -8.61
C LYS A 131 5.19 -13.03 -7.13
N GLY A 132 4.02 -12.59 -6.68
CA GLY A 132 3.75 -12.36 -5.26
C GLY A 132 4.06 -10.93 -4.78
N ILE A 133 4.11 -9.97 -5.70
CA ILE A 133 4.38 -8.57 -5.39
C ILE A 133 3.40 -7.64 -6.11
N SER A 134 3.04 -6.57 -5.43
CA SER A 134 2.25 -5.47 -5.98
C SER A 134 2.99 -4.15 -5.84
N HIS A 135 2.70 -3.23 -6.74
CA HIS A 135 3.29 -1.91 -6.81
C HIS A 135 2.17 -0.86 -6.87
N PHE A 136 2.21 0.08 -5.93
CA PHE A 136 1.25 1.17 -5.79
C PHE A 136 2.01 2.46 -6.02
N LYS A 137 1.80 3.08 -7.18
CA LYS A 137 2.42 4.36 -7.53
C LYS A 137 1.43 5.49 -7.33
N HIS A 138 1.73 6.43 -6.44
CA HIS A 138 0.87 7.59 -6.23
C HIS A 138 0.77 8.41 -7.52
N THR A 139 -0.42 8.92 -7.81
CA THR A 139 -0.67 9.63 -9.08
C THR A 139 -0.16 11.07 -9.09
N GLU A 140 -0.14 11.73 -7.91
CA GLU A 140 0.26 13.14 -7.77
C GLU A 140 1.61 13.36 -7.08
N LEU A 141 2.13 12.36 -6.35
CA LEU A 141 3.33 12.49 -5.51
C LEU A 141 4.39 11.52 -6.03
N GLU A 142 5.66 11.86 -5.88
CA GLU A 142 6.78 10.96 -6.16
C GLU A 142 6.93 9.94 -5.02
N LEU A 143 5.94 9.05 -4.90
CA LEU A 143 5.81 8.08 -3.83
C LEU A 143 5.32 6.73 -4.36
N GLU A 144 6.02 5.67 -3.99
CA GLU A 144 5.78 4.31 -4.46
C GLU A 144 5.84 3.33 -3.30
N TYR A 145 4.94 2.34 -3.32
CA TYR A 145 4.90 1.26 -2.34
C TYR A 145 4.98 -0.10 -3.05
N TRP A 146 5.85 -0.97 -2.56
CA TRP A 146 5.90 -2.37 -2.94
C TRP A 146 5.38 -3.22 -1.80
N ILE A 147 4.34 -3.99 -2.08
CA ILE A 147 3.60 -4.73 -1.05
C ILE A 147 3.54 -6.19 -1.47
N ALA A 148 4.05 -7.06 -0.59
CA ALA A 148 4.00 -8.50 -0.78
C ALA A 148 2.54 -9.01 -0.75
N LEU A 149 2.26 -9.97 -1.62
CA LEU A 149 0.99 -10.66 -1.69
C LEU A 149 1.03 -11.91 -0.81
N GLU A 150 -0.12 -12.30 -0.28
CA GLU A 150 -0.23 -13.53 0.49
C GLU A 150 -0.05 -14.76 -0.43
N PRO A 151 0.58 -15.84 0.06
CA PRO A 151 0.76 -17.09 -0.70
C PRO A 151 -0.54 -17.77 -1.13
N THR A 152 -1.67 -17.38 -0.55
CA THR A 152 -3.01 -17.85 -0.91
C THR A 152 -3.59 -17.12 -2.13
N SER A 153 -2.80 -16.28 -2.79
CA SER A 153 -3.23 -15.57 -4.00
C SER A 153 -3.21 -16.52 -5.21
N ASP A 154 -4.29 -16.51 -5.99
CA ASP A 154 -4.49 -17.39 -7.14
C ASP A 154 -4.56 -16.57 -8.44
N TYR A 155 -3.96 -17.12 -9.50
CA TYR A 155 -3.91 -16.56 -10.85
C TYR A 155 -4.29 -17.68 -11.82
N GLU A 156 -5.49 -17.60 -12.41
CA GLU A 156 -6.00 -18.55 -13.40
C GLU A 156 -5.98 -17.96 -14.82
#